data_AF-A0A091UH77-F1
#
_entry.id   AF-A0A091UH77-F1
#
_cell.length_a   1.000
_cell.length_b   1.000
_cell.length_c   1.000
_cell.angle_alpha   90.00
_cell.angle_beta   90.00
_cell.angle_gamma   90.00
#
_symmetry.space_group_name_H-M   'P 1'
#
loop_
_entity.id
_entity.type
_entity.pdbx_description
1 polymer ?
#
loop_
_entity_poly.entity_id
_entity_poly.type
_entity_poly.pdbx_seq_one_letter_code
_entity_poly.pdbx_strand_id
1 'polypeptide(L)'
;RDVGQAQSKVRTLNVRKVNFQRFQELVNRPPWETALRDKGAEQSWQIFKEAFHRAQELSIPRCKKSGKEGKRPTWLRRELLVKLKGKREMVRQRKQEQVSSKEYRDAARLCRDGVRKAKAQLELNLARNAKNNKGFYRHVSQKRKVKESIPPLISKTGKLVTTDKEKADVLNCFFASVFTG
;
A
#
# COMPACT_ATOMS: atom_id res chain seq x y z
N ARG A 1 4.73 -24.03 18.36
CA ARG A 1 5.83 -23.47 17.54
C ARG A 1 5.51 -22.02 17.29
N ASP A 2 6.21 -21.16 18.02
CA ASP A 2 6.11 -19.72 17.92
C ASP A 2 6.60 -19.29 16.53
N VAL A 3 5.69 -18.77 15.71
CA VAL A 3 6.07 -18.24 14.39
C VAL A 3 6.54 -16.83 14.64
N GLY A 4 7.84 -16.70 14.93
CA GLY A 4 8.53 -15.42 15.03
C GLY A 4 8.19 -14.58 13.81
N GLN A 5 7.39 -13.53 14.03
CA GLN A 5 6.99 -12.58 13.01
C GLN A 5 8.26 -11.94 12.43
N ALA A 6 8.49 -12.15 11.14
CA ALA A 6 9.50 -11.40 10.41
C ALA A 6 9.07 -9.92 10.35
N GLN A 7 9.44 -9.16 11.39
CA GLN A 7 9.12 -7.75 11.48
C GLN A 7 9.84 -7.00 10.34
N SER A 8 9.10 -6.22 9.55
CA SER A 8 9.73 -5.40 8.52
C SER A 8 10.66 -4.38 9.18
N LYS A 9 11.95 -4.41 8.83
CA LYS A 9 12.96 -3.45 9.35
C LYS A 9 12.65 -1.98 8.97
N VAL A 10 11.75 -1.77 8.01
CA VAL A 10 11.40 -0.44 7.48
C VAL A 10 10.43 0.28 8.43
N ARG A 11 10.92 1.33 9.08
CA ARG A 11 10.10 2.28 9.87
C ARG A 11 9.62 3.41 8.96
N THR A 12 8.37 3.85 9.13
CA THR A 12 7.82 5.03 8.42
C THR A 12 7.22 6.03 9.39
N LEU A 13 7.18 7.29 8.98
CA LEU A 13 6.58 8.37 9.76
C LEU A 13 5.05 8.19 9.84
N ASN A 14 4.49 8.23 11.04
CA ASN A 14 3.06 8.15 11.27
C ASN A 14 2.41 9.54 11.27
N VAL A 15 2.13 10.04 10.07
CA VAL A 15 1.58 11.41 9.87
C VAL A 15 0.28 11.65 10.64
N ARG A 16 -0.51 10.60 10.94
CA ARG A 16 -1.75 10.72 11.72
C ARG A 16 -1.52 11.06 13.20
N LYS A 17 -0.31 10.86 13.72
CA LYS A 17 0.05 11.10 15.11
C LYS A 17 1.07 12.24 15.25
N VAL A 18 1.13 13.14 14.26
CA VAL A 18 2.03 14.29 14.33
C VAL A 18 1.61 15.24 15.46
N ASN A 19 2.59 15.74 16.20
CA ASN A 19 2.40 16.89 17.08
C ASN A 19 2.57 18.16 16.25
N PHE A 20 1.46 18.74 15.79
CA PHE A 20 1.47 19.92 14.92
C PHE A 20 2.02 21.17 15.60
N GLN A 21 1.75 21.36 16.90
CA GLN A 21 2.24 22.50 17.66
C GLN A 21 3.78 22.47 17.71
N ARG A 22 4.35 21.33 18.12
CA ARG A 22 5.80 21.13 18.13
C ARG A 22 6.43 21.28 16.74
N PHE A 23 5.72 20.82 15.71
CA PHE A 23 6.20 20.94 14.33
C PHE A 23 6.28 22.41 13.90
N GLN A 24 5.23 23.19 14.16
CA GLN A 24 5.20 24.63 13.85
C GLN A 24 6.28 25.40 14.62
N GLU A 25 6.44 25.11 15.92
CA GLU A 25 7.50 25.70 16.74
C GLU A 25 8.89 25.43 16.14
N LEU A 26 9.17 24.18 15.72
CA LEU A 26 10.46 23.81 15.13
C LEU A 26 10.71 24.43 13.75
N VAL A 27 9.68 24.61 12.93
CA VAL A 27 9.80 25.24 11.60
C VAL A 27 9.95 26.75 11.71
N ASN A 28 9.34 27.38 12.71
CA ASN A 28 9.40 28.84 12.90
C ASN A 28 10.59 29.29 13.77
N ARG A 29 11.28 28.36 14.44
CA ARG A 29 12.45 28.66 15.28
C ARG A 29 13.64 29.28 14.52
N PRO A 30 14.00 28.84 13.31
CA PRO A 30 15.13 29.43 12.59
C PRO A 30 14.84 30.86 12.13
N PRO A 31 15.80 31.79 12.23
CA PRO A 31 15.65 33.15 11.71
C PRO A 31 15.83 33.14 10.19
N TRP A 32 14.76 32.84 9.46
CA TRP A 32 14.78 32.61 8.01
C TRP A 32 15.39 33.78 7.22
N GLU A 33 15.13 35.01 7.62
CA GLU A 33 15.65 36.21 6.94
C GLU A 33 17.17 36.31 6.98
N THR A 34 17.82 35.85 8.05
CA THR A 34 19.29 35.82 8.14
C THR A 34 19.85 34.53 7.59
N ALA A 35 19.18 33.40 7.82
CA ALA A 35 19.61 32.08 7.35
C ALA A 35 19.62 31.96 5.81
N LEU A 36 18.74 32.70 5.15
CA LEU A 36 18.61 32.72 3.69
C LEU A 36 19.24 33.96 3.04
N ARG A 37 19.79 34.88 3.84
CA ARG A 37 20.49 36.07 3.33
C ARG A 37 21.71 35.62 2.53
N ASP A 38 21.88 36.22 1.35
CA ASP A 38 22.99 35.97 0.42
C ASP A 38 23.06 34.52 -0.13
N LYS A 39 21.96 33.76 -0.06
CA LYS A 39 21.84 32.42 -0.64
C LYS A 39 21.06 32.44 -1.96
N GLY A 40 21.57 31.73 -2.96
CA GLY A 40 20.84 31.48 -4.20
C GLY A 40 19.62 30.58 -3.97
N ALA A 41 18.65 30.61 -4.88
CA ALA A 41 17.36 29.91 -4.72
C ALA A 41 17.50 28.42 -4.36
N GLU A 42 18.41 27.68 -5.01
CA GLU A 42 18.62 26.26 -4.73
C GLU A 42 19.24 26.01 -3.34
N GLN A 43 20.18 26.87 -2.92
CA GLN A 43 20.79 26.78 -1.59
C GLN A 43 19.76 27.10 -0.50
N SER A 44 18.97 28.14 -0.71
CA SER A 44 17.87 28.52 0.19
C SER A 44 16.85 27.38 0.32
N TRP A 45 16.49 26.74 -0.79
CA TRP A 45 15.60 25.59 -0.80
C TRP A 45 16.18 24.39 -0.07
N GLN A 46 17.48 24.13 -0.20
CA GLN A 46 18.15 23.04 0.51
C GLN A 46 18.15 23.27 2.02
N ILE A 47 18.46 24.49 2.48
CA ILE A 47 18.44 24.87 3.91
C ILE A 47 17.04 24.67 4.49
N PHE A 48 16.01 25.12 3.78
CA PHE A 48 14.62 24.94 4.18
C PHE A 48 14.25 23.45 4.27
N LYS A 49 14.52 22.66 3.23
CA LYS A 49 14.23 21.21 3.19
C LYS A 49 14.86 20.49 4.38
N GLU A 50 16.10 20.80 4.72
CA GLU A 50 16.77 20.15 5.84
C GLU A 50 16.11 20.49 7.18
N ALA A 51 15.80 21.76 7.44
CA ALA A 51 15.11 22.17 8.65
C ALA A 51 13.72 21.54 8.75
N PHE A 52 12.99 21.49 7.63
CA PHE A 52 11.68 20.85 7.54
C PHE A 52 11.76 19.35 7.86
N HIS A 53 12.71 18.63 7.27
CA HIS A 53 12.91 17.21 7.56
C HIS A 53 13.32 16.98 9.01
N ARG A 54 14.17 17.82 9.60
CA ARG A 54 14.50 17.77 11.03
C ARG A 54 13.25 17.96 11.90
N ALA A 55 12.42 18.96 11.61
CA ALA A 55 11.16 19.18 12.32
C ALA A 55 10.21 17.99 12.17
N GLN A 56 10.19 17.36 10.98
CA GLN A 56 9.38 16.19 10.67
C GLN A 56 9.81 14.97 11.51
N GLU A 57 11.11 14.73 11.66
CA GLU A 57 11.64 13.63 12.45
C GLU A 57 11.37 13.78 13.95
N LEU A 58 11.43 15.01 14.46
CA LEU A 58 11.21 15.31 15.88
C LEU A 58 9.72 15.34 16.27
N SER A 59 8.83 15.62 15.31
CA SER A 59 7.40 15.84 15.58
C SER A 59 6.51 14.69 15.14
N ILE A 60 6.98 13.83 14.23
CA ILE A 60 6.22 12.69 13.73
C ILE A 60 6.79 11.38 14.28
N PRO A 61 6.06 10.67 15.16
CA PRO A 61 6.48 9.36 15.64
C PRO A 61 6.70 8.38 14.48
N ARG A 62 7.82 7.66 14.51
CA ARG A 62 8.08 6.56 13.58
C ARG A 62 7.28 5.33 14.01
N CYS A 63 6.43 4.80 13.13
CA CYS A 63 5.77 3.52 13.32
C CYS A 63 6.46 2.43 12.49
N LYS A 64 6.39 1.19 12.98
CA LYS A 64 6.66 0.04 12.13
C LYS A 64 5.61 0.09 11.02
N LYS A 65 6.03 -0.07 9.76
CA LYS A 65 5.06 -0.47 8.73
C LYS A 65 4.47 -1.78 9.24
N SER A 66 3.19 -1.79 9.59
CA SER A 66 2.48 -3.05 9.54
C SER A 66 2.73 -3.53 8.12
N GLY A 67 3.27 -4.74 7.94
CA GLY A 67 3.21 -5.37 6.63
C GLY A 67 1.78 -5.25 6.12
N LYS A 68 1.53 -5.47 4.82
CA LYS A 68 0.17 -5.79 4.37
C LYS A 68 -0.25 -7.17 4.93
N GLU A 69 -0.02 -7.39 6.21
CA GLU A 69 -0.18 -8.61 6.93
C GLU A 69 -1.68 -8.79 7.12
N GLY A 70 -2.21 -9.74 6.36
CA GLY A 70 -3.45 -10.41 6.68
C GLY A 70 -4.68 -9.52 6.87
N LYS A 71 -4.81 -8.38 6.18
CA LYS A 71 -6.13 -7.74 6.11
C LYS A 71 -7.10 -8.76 5.54
N ARG A 72 -7.98 -9.24 6.40
CA ARG A 72 -9.00 -10.23 6.09
C ARG A 72 -9.71 -9.79 4.81
N PRO A 73 -9.76 -10.63 3.76
CA PRO A 73 -10.45 -10.28 2.54
C PRO A 73 -11.89 -9.86 2.85
N THR A 74 -12.39 -8.83 2.18
CA THR A 74 -13.73 -8.27 2.43
C THR A 74 -14.86 -9.28 2.21
N TRP A 75 -14.66 -10.29 1.37
CA TRP A 75 -15.61 -11.38 1.16
C TRP A 75 -15.59 -12.44 2.28
N LEU A 76 -14.54 -12.48 3.11
CA LEU A 76 -14.33 -13.56 4.07
C LEU A 76 -15.18 -13.31 5.32
N ARG A 77 -16.27 -14.06 5.51
CA ARG A 77 -17.16 -14.02 6.70
C ARG A 77 -16.66 -14.92 7.83
N ARG A 78 -17.14 -14.70 9.07
CA ARG A 78 -16.62 -15.39 10.29
C ARG A 78 -16.94 -16.88 10.24
N GLU A 79 -18.15 -17.22 9.83
CA GLU A 79 -18.59 -18.60 9.61
C GLU A 79 -17.74 -19.33 8.56
N LEU A 80 -17.40 -18.65 7.45
CA LEU A 80 -16.56 -19.23 6.41
C LEU A 80 -15.12 -19.47 6.90
N LEU A 81 -14.61 -18.59 7.78
CA LEU A 81 -13.33 -18.82 8.45
C LEU A 81 -13.34 -20.09 9.30
N VAL A 82 -14.41 -20.34 10.05
CA VAL A 82 -14.56 -21.56 10.85
C VAL A 82 -14.54 -22.79 9.95
N LYS A 83 -15.29 -22.78 8.84
CA LYS A 83 -15.28 -23.87 7.84
C LYS A 83 -13.90 -24.11 7.24
N LEU A 84 -13.17 -23.03 6.89
CA LEU A 84 -11.81 -23.13 6.36
C LEU A 84 -10.81 -23.68 7.39
N LYS A 85 -10.94 -23.30 8.67
CA LYS A 85 -10.15 -23.88 9.77
C LYS A 85 -10.47 -25.36 9.96
N GLY A 86 -11.74 -25.73 9.96
CA GLY A 86 -12.18 -27.13 10.02
C GLY A 86 -11.62 -27.96 8.87
N LYS A 87 -11.67 -27.47 7.64
CA LYS A 87 -11.03 -28.13 6.50
C LYS A 87 -9.52 -28.33 6.70
N ARG A 88 -8.82 -27.32 7.24
CA ARG A 88 -7.37 -27.42 7.50
C ARG A 88 -7.07 -28.48 8.55
N GLU A 89 -7.92 -28.61 9.56
CA GLU A 89 -7.83 -29.65 10.58
C GLU A 89 -8.07 -31.04 9.99
N MET A 90 -9.09 -31.20 9.14
CA MET A 90 -9.36 -32.45 8.42
C MET A 90 -8.19 -32.87 7.52
N VAL A 91 -7.44 -31.92 6.93
CA VAL A 91 -6.19 -32.24 6.20
C VAL A 91 -5.14 -32.84 7.14
N ARG A 92 -5.04 -32.35 8.38
CA ARG A 92 -4.10 -32.87 9.39
C ARG A 92 -4.50 -34.28 9.83
N GLN A 93 -5.79 -34.48 10.11
CA GLN A 93 -6.33 -35.78 10.52
C GLN A 93 -6.26 -36.82 9.41
N ARG A 94 -6.45 -36.42 8.14
CA ARG A 94 -6.26 -37.31 6.98
C ARG A 94 -4.82 -37.80 6.85
N LYS A 95 -3.82 -36.98 7.20
CA LYS A 95 -2.41 -37.41 7.27
C LYS A 95 -2.15 -38.41 8.40
N GLN A 96 -3.07 -38.50 9.36
CA GLN A 96 -3.03 -39.43 10.49
C GLN A 96 -4.02 -40.60 10.29
N GLU A 97 -4.56 -40.77 9.07
CA GLU A 97 -5.54 -41.82 8.69
C GLU A 97 -6.86 -41.81 9.49
N GLN A 98 -7.13 -40.75 10.25
CA GLN A 98 -8.30 -40.64 11.13
C GLN A 98 -9.60 -40.18 10.42
N VAL A 99 -9.53 -39.83 9.13
CA VAL A 99 -10.66 -39.24 8.40
C VAL A 99 -10.85 -39.95 7.07
N SER A 100 -12.10 -40.32 6.76
CA SER A 100 -12.43 -40.96 5.50
C SER A 100 -12.22 -40.00 4.32
N SER A 101 -11.73 -40.54 3.20
CA SER A 101 -11.56 -39.80 1.95
C SER A 101 -12.86 -39.13 1.48
N LYS A 102 -14.02 -39.73 1.77
CA LYS A 102 -15.34 -39.18 1.43
C LYS A 102 -15.65 -37.92 2.24
N GLU A 103 -15.51 -37.97 3.56
CA GLU A 103 -15.77 -36.86 4.48
C GLU A 103 -14.89 -35.64 4.18
N TYR A 104 -13.61 -35.89 3.89
CA TYR A 104 -12.70 -34.82 3.46
C TYR A 104 -13.15 -34.16 2.14
N ARG A 105 -13.56 -34.96 1.15
CA ARG A 105 -14.03 -34.44 -0.15
C ARG A 105 -15.28 -33.59 0.01
N ASP A 106 -16.22 -34.03 0.84
CA ASP A 106 -17.46 -33.31 1.11
C ASP A 106 -17.20 -31.99 1.83
N ALA A 107 -16.39 -32.01 2.90
CA ALA A 107 -15.97 -30.79 3.61
C ALA A 107 -15.20 -29.82 2.70
N ALA A 108 -14.34 -30.33 1.81
CA ALA A 108 -13.62 -29.52 0.84
C ALA A 108 -14.54 -28.91 -0.22
N ARG A 109 -15.59 -29.63 -0.65
CA ARG A 109 -16.63 -29.11 -1.57
C ARG A 109 -17.42 -27.99 -0.91
N LEU A 110 -17.96 -28.21 0.28
CA LEU A 110 -18.70 -27.21 1.05
C LEU A 110 -17.89 -25.93 1.30
N CYS A 111 -16.59 -26.07 1.60
CA CYS A 111 -15.71 -24.90 1.75
C CYS A 111 -15.53 -24.14 0.44
N ARG A 112 -15.31 -24.84 -0.69
CA ARG A 112 -15.17 -24.20 -2.01
C ARG A 112 -16.44 -23.45 -2.40
N ASP A 113 -17.59 -24.07 -2.20
CA ASP A 113 -18.88 -23.47 -2.54
C ASP A 113 -19.20 -22.26 -1.64
N GLY A 114 -18.87 -22.35 -0.35
CA GLY A 114 -18.96 -21.22 0.57
C GLY A 114 -18.09 -20.02 0.16
N VAL A 115 -16.85 -20.28 -0.28
CA VAL A 115 -15.96 -19.23 -0.82
C VAL A 115 -16.53 -18.62 -2.10
N ARG A 116 -17.05 -19.46 -3.02
CA ARG A 116 -17.64 -18.98 -4.28
C ARG A 116 -18.84 -18.08 -4.01
N LYS A 117 -19.79 -18.52 -3.17
CA LYS A 117 -20.97 -17.75 -2.79
C LYS A 117 -20.61 -16.43 -2.11
N ALA A 118 -19.65 -16.44 -1.19
CA ALA A 118 -19.24 -15.24 -0.48
C ALA A 118 -18.59 -14.19 -1.40
N LYS A 119 -17.80 -14.61 -2.38
CA LYS A 119 -17.22 -13.72 -3.40
C LYS A 119 -18.29 -13.14 -4.32
N ALA A 120 -19.20 -13.99 -4.82
CA ALA A 120 -20.31 -13.56 -5.66
C ALA A 120 -21.22 -12.54 -4.95
N GLN A 121 -21.51 -12.77 -3.66
CA GLN A 121 -22.29 -11.82 -2.86
C GLN A 121 -21.59 -10.47 -2.70
N LEU A 122 -20.26 -10.46 -2.51
CA LEU A 122 -19.50 -9.21 -2.44
C LEU A 122 -19.60 -8.43 -3.77
N GLU A 123 -19.42 -9.12 -4.90
CA GLU A 123 -19.46 -8.52 -6.23
C GLU A 123 -20.87 -7.99 -6.56
N LEU A 124 -21.92 -8.74 -6.20
CA LEU A 124 -23.31 -8.30 -6.32
C LEU A 124 -23.61 -7.08 -5.43
N ASN A 125 -23.11 -7.05 -4.19
CA ASN A 125 -23.27 -5.88 -3.32
C ASN A 125 -22.54 -4.64 -3.87
N LEU A 126 -21.41 -4.82 -4.55
CA LEU A 126 -20.70 -3.74 -5.23
C LEU A 126 -21.48 -3.22 -6.44
N ALA A 127 -22.04 -4.13 -7.24
CA ALA A 127 -22.88 -3.78 -8.40
C ALA A 127 -24.17 -3.04 -7.98
N ARG A 128 -24.84 -3.49 -6.92
CA ARG A 128 -26.03 -2.81 -6.38
C ARG A 128 -25.72 -1.41 -5.86
N ASN A 129 -24.53 -1.21 -5.28
CA ASN A 129 -24.07 0.08 -4.78
C ASN A 129 -23.27 0.87 -5.85
N ALA A 130 -23.68 0.80 -7.12
CA ALA A 130 -22.98 1.45 -8.23
C ALA A 130 -22.83 2.97 -8.06
N LYS A 131 -23.71 3.64 -7.32
CA LYS A 131 -23.56 5.07 -6.96
C LYS A 131 -22.27 5.36 -6.18
N ASN A 132 -21.72 4.38 -5.47
CA ASN A 132 -20.45 4.51 -4.75
C ASN A 132 -19.28 3.95 -5.57
N ASN A 133 -18.84 4.73 -6.56
CA ASN A 133 -17.74 4.42 -7.47
C ASN A 133 -16.44 3.99 -6.74
N LYS A 134 -16.18 4.54 -5.55
CA LYS A 134 -14.96 4.27 -4.77
C LYS A 134 -14.84 2.81 -4.35
N GLY A 135 -15.96 2.17 -4.00
CA GLY A 135 -15.97 0.75 -3.60
C GLY A 135 -15.59 -0.17 -4.77
N PHE A 136 -16.17 0.11 -5.94
CA PHE A 136 -15.96 -0.61 -7.18
C PHE A 136 -14.52 -0.48 -7.69
N TYR A 137 -14.00 0.74 -7.87
CA TYR A 137 -12.63 0.96 -8.33
C TYR A 137 -11.58 0.38 -7.36
N ARG A 138 -11.86 0.38 -6.05
CA ARG A 138 -11.02 -0.31 -5.05
C ARG A 138 -11.02 -1.83 -5.23
N HIS A 139 -12.17 -2.43 -5.56
CA HIS A 139 -12.24 -3.87 -5.83
C HIS A 139 -11.47 -4.24 -7.11
N VAL A 140 -11.67 -3.47 -8.18
CA VAL A 140 -10.98 -3.67 -9.48
C VAL A 140 -9.48 -3.53 -9.31
N SER A 141 -9.00 -2.47 -8.66
CA SER A 141 -7.57 -2.24 -8.41
C SER A 141 -6.92 -3.32 -7.52
N GLN A 142 -7.68 -3.92 -6.59
CA GLN A 142 -7.19 -5.08 -5.82
C GLN A 142 -7.07 -6.36 -6.65
N LYS A 143 -7.91 -6.53 -7.68
CA LYS A 143 -7.87 -7.69 -8.59
C LYS A 143 -6.84 -7.51 -9.70
N ARG A 144 -6.52 -6.26 -10.08
CA ARG A 144 -5.43 -5.94 -11.00
C ARG A 144 -4.10 -6.37 -10.37
N LYS A 145 -3.46 -7.40 -10.96
CA LYS A 145 -2.15 -7.91 -10.53
C LYS A 145 -1.00 -6.94 -10.81
N VAL A 146 -1.20 -6.08 -11.80
CA VAL A 146 -0.22 -5.08 -12.25
C VAL A 146 -0.48 -3.78 -11.50
N LYS A 147 0.54 -3.29 -10.81
CA LYS A 147 0.59 -1.88 -10.41
C LYS A 147 0.80 -1.11 -11.70
N GLU A 148 -0.16 -0.27 -12.11
CA GLU A 148 -0.01 0.60 -13.27
C GLU A 148 1.29 1.39 -13.07
N SER A 149 2.31 0.97 -13.81
CA SER A 149 3.60 1.64 -13.93
C SER A 149 3.66 2.08 -15.37
N ILE A 150 4.12 3.31 -15.57
CA ILE A 150 4.37 3.82 -16.90
C ILE A 150 5.29 2.81 -17.60
N PRO A 151 4.90 2.26 -18.76
CA PRO A 151 5.77 1.39 -19.54
C PRO A 151 7.13 2.06 -19.78
N PRO A 152 8.20 1.30 -20.08
CA PRO A 152 9.47 1.89 -20.48
C PRO A 152 9.26 2.94 -21.59
N LEU A 153 9.87 4.10 -21.42
CA LEU A 153 9.78 5.21 -22.38
C LEU A 153 11.05 5.27 -23.23
N ILE A 154 10.97 5.90 -24.40
CA ILE A 154 12.16 6.20 -25.21
C ILE A 154 12.49 7.68 -25.00
N SER A 155 13.73 7.97 -24.59
CA SER A 155 14.20 9.35 -24.44
C SER A 155 14.38 10.02 -25.81
N LYS A 156 14.53 11.36 -25.82
CA LYS A 156 14.92 12.10 -27.05
C LYS A 156 16.24 11.60 -27.66
N THR A 157 17.09 10.97 -26.86
CA THR A 157 18.36 10.35 -27.28
C THR A 157 18.21 8.91 -27.77
N GLY A 158 16.99 8.39 -27.90
CA GLY A 158 16.72 7.02 -28.38
C GLY A 158 16.96 5.92 -27.34
N LYS A 159 17.29 6.27 -26.09
CA LYS A 159 17.58 5.30 -25.02
C LYS A 159 16.28 4.80 -24.38
N LEU A 160 16.21 3.49 -24.12
CA LEU A 160 15.11 2.90 -23.35
C LEU A 160 15.24 3.25 -21.86
N VAL A 161 14.18 3.83 -21.31
CA VAL A 161 14.12 4.36 -19.95
C VAL A 161 13.18 3.51 -19.10
N THR A 162 13.73 2.82 -18.11
CA THR A 162 12.97 1.90 -17.24
C THR A 162 12.77 2.44 -15.82
N THR A 163 13.61 3.37 -15.36
CA THR A 163 13.58 3.94 -14.01
C THR A 163 12.53 5.04 -13.88
N ASP A 164 11.79 5.08 -12.76
CA ASP A 164 10.74 6.08 -12.52
C ASP A 164 11.26 7.53 -12.57
N LYS A 165 12.48 7.79 -12.08
CA LYS A 165 13.12 9.12 -12.14
C LYS A 165 13.35 9.55 -13.58
N GLU A 166 14.01 8.72 -14.36
CA GLU A 166 14.32 9.01 -15.76
C GLU A 166 13.04 9.16 -16.60
N LYS A 167 11.98 8.37 -16.32
CA LYS A 167 10.67 8.55 -16.97
C LYS A 167 10.07 9.91 -16.66
N ALA A 168 10.16 10.37 -15.42
CA ALA A 168 9.69 11.69 -15.03
C ALA A 168 10.46 12.81 -15.75
N ASP A 169 11.79 12.66 -15.89
CA ASP A 169 12.64 13.62 -16.60
C ASP A 169 12.28 13.70 -18.09
N VAL A 170 12.04 12.55 -18.75
CA VAL A 170 11.61 12.51 -20.16
C VAL A 170 10.26 13.19 -20.35
N LEU A 171 9.28 12.90 -19.50
CA LEU A 171 7.96 13.52 -19.55
C LEU A 171 8.05 15.02 -19.28
N ASN A 172 8.84 15.46 -18.30
CA ASN A 172 9.02 16.87 -17.99
C ASN A 172 9.66 17.62 -19.17
N CYS A 173 10.67 17.04 -19.82
CA CYS A 173 11.28 17.58 -21.03
C CYS A 173 10.31 17.68 -22.23
N PHE A 174 9.32 16.78 -22.31
CA PHE A 174 8.27 16.84 -23.32
C PHE A 174 7.26 17.93 -23.00
N PHE A 175 6.77 17.99 -21.75
CA PHE A 175 5.85 19.04 -21.30
C PHE A 175 6.45 20.43 -21.48
N ALA A 176 7.70 20.66 -21.05
CA ALA A 176 8.37 21.94 -21.27
C ALA A 176 8.41 22.34 -22.76
N SER A 177 8.64 21.38 -23.65
CA SER A 177 8.69 21.62 -25.11
C SER A 177 7.36 22.00 -25.74
N VAL A 178 6.22 21.63 -25.15
CA VAL A 178 4.88 21.97 -25.66
C VAL A 178 4.33 23.26 -25.03
N PHE A 179 4.88 23.69 -23.90
CA PHE A 179 4.47 24.91 -23.19
C PHE A 179 5.41 26.11 -23.43
N THR A 180 6.52 25.93 -24.13
CA THR A 180 7.29 27.04 -24.71
C THR A 180 6.64 27.49 -26.01
N GLY A 181 5.56 28.27 -25.87
CA GLY A 181 4.95 29.11 -26.91
C GLY A 181 4.93 30.54 -26.43
#